data_AF-A0A356BCD8-F1
#
_entry.id   AF-A0A356BCD8-F1
#
_cell.length_a   1.000
_cell.length_b   1.000
_cell.length_c   1.000
_cell.angle_alpha   90.00
_cell.angle_beta   90.00
_cell.angle_gamma   90.00
#
_symmetry.space_group_name_H-M   'P 1'
#
loop_
_entity.id
_entity.type
_entity.pdbx_description
1 polymer ?
#
loop_
_entity_poly.entity_id
_entity_poly.type
_entity_poly.pdbx_seq_one_letter_code
_entity_poly.pdbx_strand_id
1 'polypeptide(L)'
;MMKYSYLLFFSVFSVQAAVYKCEQNGVVEFSQFPCAEEAEQVDMRPLGTAMIGTRSEFKQQVDAVKRQSRFVEFQISKLEQEKQQRLDELKADLYKLRRSFPKSEELAALQQKIDRLTELYDEKISAERGNLMALKSKVVSLERQYAQNN
;
A
#
# COMPACT_ATOMS: atom_id res chain seq x y z
N MET A 1 -58.39 42.60 8.64
CA MET A 1 -57.16 41.90 9.04
C MET A 1 -57.01 40.65 8.18
N MET A 2 -56.04 40.64 7.25
CA MET A 2 -55.64 39.42 6.53
C MET A 2 -54.12 39.47 6.39
N LYS A 3 -53.45 38.52 7.06
CA LYS A 3 -52.00 38.35 7.02
C LYS A 3 -51.68 37.42 5.84
N TYR A 4 -51.07 37.95 4.79
CA TYR A 4 -50.47 37.13 3.73
C TYR A 4 -48.97 37.02 3.97
N SER A 5 -48.59 35.89 4.55
CA SER A 5 -47.20 35.49 4.78
C SER A 5 -46.67 34.88 3.48
N TYR A 6 -45.90 35.63 2.69
CA TYR A 6 -45.17 35.11 1.54
C TYR A 6 -43.77 34.66 1.99
N LEU A 7 -43.66 33.39 2.36
CA LEU A 7 -42.38 32.69 2.48
C LEU A 7 -41.94 32.24 1.08
N LEU A 8 -41.10 33.04 0.42
CA LEU A 8 -40.38 32.62 -0.78
C LEU A 8 -39.28 31.63 -0.38
N PHE A 9 -39.55 30.35 -0.62
CA PHE A 9 -38.58 29.26 -0.61
C PHE A 9 -37.56 29.48 -1.73
N PHE A 10 -36.35 29.90 -1.39
CA PHE A 10 -35.20 29.77 -2.29
C PHE A 10 -34.70 28.32 -2.26
N SER A 11 -35.05 27.56 -3.29
CA SER A 11 -34.44 26.26 -3.58
C SER A 11 -32.98 26.46 -3.98
N VAL A 12 -32.07 26.09 -3.09
CA VAL A 12 -30.63 26.02 -3.38
C VAL A 12 -30.39 24.80 -4.25
N PHE A 13 -30.29 24.99 -5.57
CA PHE A 13 -29.78 23.95 -6.47
C PHE A 13 -28.27 23.85 -6.30
N SER A 14 -27.80 22.77 -5.66
CA SER A 14 -26.38 22.44 -5.60
C SER A 14 -25.90 21.97 -6.98
N VAL A 15 -25.37 22.88 -7.79
CA VAL A 15 -24.67 22.54 -9.04
C VAL A 15 -23.41 21.74 -8.67
N GLN A 16 -23.39 20.44 -9.00
CA GLN A 16 -22.18 19.63 -8.93
C GLN A 16 -21.28 20.08 -10.09
N ALA A 17 -20.23 20.86 -9.79
CA ALA A 17 -19.33 21.39 -10.81
C ALA A 17 -18.55 20.25 -11.48
N ALA A 18 -18.86 19.97 -12.75
CA ALA A 18 -18.06 19.12 -13.61
C ALA A 18 -16.77 19.86 -14.00
N VAL A 19 -15.61 19.24 -13.81
CA VAL A 19 -14.32 19.81 -14.24
C VAL A 19 -13.82 18.98 -15.41
N TYR A 20 -13.45 19.63 -16.51
CA TYR A 20 -12.96 19.03 -17.74
C TYR A 20 -11.47 19.31 -17.89
N LYS A 21 -10.73 18.30 -18.36
CA LYS A 21 -9.32 18.45 -18.73
C LYS A 21 -9.22 18.86 -20.19
N CYS A 22 -8.49 19.92 -20.43
CA CYS A 22 -8.31 20.52 -21.74
C CYS A 22 -6.82 20.58 -22.05
N GLU A 23 -6.44 20.19 -23.26
CA GLU A 23 -5.06 20.37 -23.74
C GLU A 23 -5.08 21.41 -24.85
N GLN A 24 -4.51 22.58 -24.58
CA GLN A 24 -4.38 23.66 -25.56
C GLN A 24 -2.91 24.00 -25.72
N ASN A 25 -2.39 23.90 -26.96
CA ASN A 25 -1.00 24.24 -27.29
C ASN A 25 0.05 23.52 -26.41
N GLY A 26 -0.21 22.27 -26.02
CA GLY A 26 0.68 21.47 -25.17
C GLY A 26 0.64 21.82 -23.67
N VAL A 27 -0.25 22.70 -23.25
CA VAL A 27 -0.51 23.04 -21.84
C VAL A 27 -1.84 22.42 -21.41
N VAL A 28 -1.82 21.71 -20.29
CA VAL A 28 -3.01 21.10 -19.69
C VAL A 28 -3.67 22.12 -18.75
N GLU A 29 -4.92 22.46 -19.05
CA GLU A 29 -5.75 23.36 -18.25
C GLU A 29 -7.04 22.65 -17.79
N PHE A 30 -7.57 23.08 -16.65
CA PHE A 30 -8.80 22.53 -16.08
C PHE A 30 -9.90 23.58 -16.12
N SER A 31 -11.02 23.24 -16.75
CA SER A 31 -12.14 24.15 -16.97
C SER A 31 -13.43 23.58 -16.37
N GLN A 32 -14.31 24.45 -15.88
CA GLN A 32 -15.66 24.06 -15.44
C GLN A 32 -16.65 23.91 -16.62
N PHE A 33 -16.22 24.28 -17.82
CA PHE A 33 -16.98 24.16 -19.06
C PHE A 33 -16.21 23.28 -20.06
N PRO A 34 -16.91 22.44 -20.86
CA PRO A 34 -16.25 21.59 -21.86
C PRO A 34 -15.54 22.46 -22.90
N CYS A 35 -14.26 22.17 -23.13
CA CYS A 35 -13.43 22.89 -24.11
C CYS A 35 -13.50 22.31 -25.53
N ALA A 36 -14.02 21.09 -25.68
CA ALA A 36 -14.24 20.40 -26.96
C ALA A 36 -15.35 19.35 -26.77
N GLU A 37 -15.94 18.86 -27.88
CA GLU A 37 -16.97 17.80 -27.85
C GLU A 37 -16.48 16.49 -27.20
N GLU A 38 -15.15 16.28 -27.16
CA GLU A 38 -14.48 15.09 -26.65
C GLU A 38 -13.66 15.36 -25.37
N ALA A 39 -13.98 16.44 -24.64
CA ALA A 39 -13.29 16.77 -23.39
C ALA A 39 -13.50 15.70 -22.30
N GLU A 40 -12.40 15.21 -21.70
CA GLU A 40 -12.44 14.22 -20.61
C GLU A 40 -12.90 14.91 -19.31
N GLN A 41 -14.03 14.44 -18.76
CA GLN A 41 -14.50 14.88 -17.45
C GLN A 41 -13.62 14.27 -16.36
N VAL A 42 -13.02 15.11 -15.53
CA VAL A 42 -12.17 14.72 -14.41
C VAL A 42 -12.95 14.85 -13.11
N ASP A 43 -13.05 13.74 -12.37
CA ASP A 43 -13.62 13.74 -11.02
C ASP A 43 -12.61 14.36 -10.03
N MET A 44 -12.77 15.65 -9.74
CA MET A 44 -11.96 16.43 -8.79
C MET A 44 -12.41 16.22 -7.33
N ARG A 45 -13.19 15.18 -7.03
CA ARG A 45 -13.62 14.87 -5.66
C ARG A 45 -12.42 14.67 -4.73
N PRO A 46 -12.42 15.28 -3.53
CA PRO A 46 -11.38 15.06 -2.53
C PRO A 46 -11.13 13.57 -2.33
N LEU A 47 -9.86 13.16 -2.26
CA LEU A 47 -9.43 11.80 -1.93
C LEU A 47 -10.20 11.35 -0.68
N GLY A 48 -11.16 10.43 -0.85
CA GLY A 48 -12.09 9.99 0.21
C GLY A 48 -13.58 10.14 -0.10
N THR A 49 -13.96 10.72 -1.25
CA THR A 49 -15.38 10.85 -1.68
C THR A 49 -15.70 10.09 -2.97
N ALA A 50 -14.96 9.01 -3.28
CA ALA A 50 -15.37 8.10 -4.33
C ALA A 50 -16.72 7.48 -3.93
N MET A 51 -17.73 7.59 -4.79
CA MET A 51 -19.02 6.97 -4.50
C MET A 51 -18.82 5.46 -4.39
N ILE A 52 -19.41 4.88 -3.34
CA ILE A 52 -19.36 3.45 -3.05
C ILE A 52 -19.81 2.69 -4.30
N GLY A 53 -18.95 1.82 -4.83
CA GLY A 53 -19.20 0.99 -6.02
C GLY A 53 -18.68 1.55 -7.35
N THR A 54 -17.96 2.68 -7.35
CA THR A 54 -17.38 3.23 -8.60
C THR A 54 -16.03 2.60 -8.96
N ARG A 55 -15.71 2.58 -10.26
CA ARG A 55 -14.39 2.12 -10.78
C ARG A 55 -13.20 2.83 -10.13
N SER A 56 -13.35 4.11 -9.80
CA SER A 56 -12.31 4.91 -9.16
C SER A 56 -12.05 4.47 -7.71
N GLU A 57 -13.11 4.20 -6.93
CA GLU A 57 -12.99 3.64 -5.58
C GLU A 57 -12.31 2.27 -5.60
N PHE A 58 -12.75 1.39 -6.50
CA PHE A 58 -12.16 0.06 -6.65
C PHE A 58 -10.65 0.12 -6.90
N LYS A 59 -10.23 0.99 -7.85
CA LYS A 59 -8.82 1.21 -8.14
C LYS A 59 -8.06 1.70 -6.92
N GLN A 60 -8.63 2.62 -6.14
CA GLN A 60 -8.03 3.11 -4.89
C GLN A 60 -7.84 2.00 -3.86
N GLN A 61 -8.83 1.10 -3.69
CA GLN A 61 -8.74 -0.03 -2.78
C GLN A 61 -7.63 -1.01 -3.21
N VAL A 62 -7.57 -1.37 -4.50
CA VAL A 62 -6.50 -2.23 -5.03
C VAL A 62 -5.13 -1.59 -4.86
N ASP A 63 -5.00 -0.29 -5.17
CA ASP A 63 -3.74 0.45 -5.04
C ASP A 63 -3.28 0.58 -3.58
N ALA A 64 -4.23 0.67 -2.63
CA ALA A 64 -3.92 0.66 -1.21
C ALA A 64 -3.38 -0.69 -0.76
N VAL A 65 -4.01 -1.80 -1.16
CA VAL A 65 -3.52 -3.16 -0.82
C VAL A 65 -2.17 -3.42 -1.51
N LYS A 66 -1.98 -3.01 -2.77
CA LYS A 66 -0.68 -3.11 -3.46
C LYS A 66 0.43 -2.33 -2.76
N ARG A 67 0.13 -1.14 -2.20
CA ARG A 67 1.07 -0.37 -1.38
C ARG A 67 1.45 -1.12 -0.10
N GLN A 68 0.48 -1.71 0.58
CA GLN A 68 0.74 -2.55 1.76
C GLN A 68 1.62 -3.75 1.41
N SER A 69 1.36 -4.43 0.29
CA SER A 69 2.19 -5.56 -0.16
C SER A 69 3.65 -5.14 -0.38
N ARG A 70 3.90 -4.00 -1.04
CA ARG A 70 5.26 -3.48 -1.25
C ARG A 70 5.97 -3.15 0.06
N PHE A 71 5.22 -2.63 1.04
CA PHE A 71 5.78 -2.36 2.36
C PHE A 71 6.19 -3.66 3.07
N VAL A 72 5.36 -4.71 3.01
CA VAL A 72 5.71 -6.03 3.57
C VAL A 72 6.92 -6.64 2.84
N GLU A 73 6.99 -6.53 1.51
CA GLU A 73 8.15 -6.97 0.73
C GLU A 73 9.45 -6.28 1.19
N PHE A 74 9.40 -4.96 1.43
CA PHE A 74 10.53 -4.22 1.99
C PHE A 74 10.91 -4.72 3.39
N GLN A 75 9.94 -5.02 4.26
CA GLN A 75 10.21 -5.54 5.60
C GLN A 75 10.87 -6.93 5.55
N ILE A 76 10.45 -7.79 4.63
CA ILE A 76 11.10 -9.09 4.38
C ILE A 76 12.56 -8.89 3.98
N SER A 77 12.84 -8.03 2.98
CA SER A 77 14.21 -7.76 2.55
C SER A 77 15.07 -7.18 3.66
N LYS A 78 14.50 -6.31 4.51
CA LYS A 78 15.19 -5.78 5.68
C LYS A 78 15.54 -6.88 6.68
N LEU A 79 14.59 -7.77 7.01
CA LEU A 79 14.83 -8.90 7.90
C LEU A 79 15.89 -9.86 7.35
N GLU A 80 15.88 -10.13 6.04
CA GLU A 80 16.88 -10.97 5.38
C GLU A 80 18.29 -10.32 5.47
N GLN A 81 18.38 -9.01 5.27
CA GLN A 81 19.64 -8.27 5.42
C GLN A 81 20.15 -8.28 6.87
N GLU A 82 19.27 -8.00 7.84
CA GLU A 82 19.62 -8.03 9.27
C GLU A 82 20.05 -9.42 9.73
N LYS A 83 19.37 -10.48 9.26
CA LYS A 83 19.75 -11.87 9.49
C LYS A 83 21.17 -12.12 9.00
N GLN A 84 21.45 -11.75 7.75
CA GLN A 84 22.75 -11.98 7.13
C GLN A 84 23.88 -11.26 7.87
N GLN A 85 23.69 -9.96 8.18
CA GLN A 85 24.68 -9.17 8.91
C GLN A 85 25.04 -9.80 10.26
N ARG A 86 24.03 -10.17 11.06
CA ARG A 86 24.27 -10.76 12.38
C ARG A 86 24.86 -12.17 12.31
N LEU A 87 24.50 -12.95 11.29
CA LEU A 87 25.12 -14.26 11.07
C LEU A 87 26.60 -14.11 10.68
N ASP A 88 26.93 -13.11 9.87
CA ASP A 88 28.31 -12.84 9.47
C ASP A 88 29.17 -12.39 10.66
N GLU A 89 28.61 -11.56 11.56
CA GLU A 89 29.25 -11.21 12.83
C GLU A 89 29.54 -12.46 13.69
N LEU A 90 28.53 -13.31 13.92
CA LEU A 90 28.71 -14.53 14.72
C LEU A 90 29.68 -15.53 14.07
N LYS A 91 29.67 -15.66 12.74
CA LYS A 91 30.62 -16.51 12.01
C LYS A 91 32.04 -15.96 12.08
N ALA A 92 32.22 -14.64 12.03
CA ALA A 92 33.51 -14.01 12.22
C ALA A 92 34.05 -14.26 13.63
N ASP A 93 33.18 -14.18 14.65
CA ASP A 93 33.55 -14.50 16.02
C ASP A 93 33.86 -15.99 16.20
N LEU A 94 33.11 -16.89 15.55
CA LEU A 94 33.40 -18.33 15.54
C LEU A 94 34.77 -18.62 14.92
N TYR A 95 35.09 -17.92 13.84
CA TYR A 95 36.39 -18.05 13.19
C TYR A 95 37.54 -17.56 14.06
N LYS A 96 37.39 -16.41 14.74
CA LYS A 96 38.38 -15.91 15.70
C LYS A 96 38.55 -16.88 16.87
N LEU A 97 37.44 -17.36 17.43
CA LEU A 97 37.44 -18.29 18.56
C LEU A 97 38.15 -19.59 18.20
N ARG A 98 37.91 -20.15 17.01
CA ARG A 98 38.59 -21.37 16.55
C ARG A 98 40.11 -21.22 16.46
N ARG A 99 40.62 -20.00 16.26
CA ARG A 99 42.06 -19.70 16.19
C ARG A 99 42.71 -19.54 17.57
N SER A 100 41.93 -19.38 18.64
CA SER A 100 42.45 -19.18 20.00
C SER A 100 42.48 -20.48 20.83
N PHE A 101 42.43 -21.66 20.19
CA PHE A 101 42.39 -22.97 20.85
C PHE A 101 41.35 -23.06 21.99
N PRO A 102 40.06 -22.81 21.66
CA PRO A 102 39.00 -22.68 22.65
C PRO A 102 38.60 -24.05 23.20
N LYS A 103 37.89 -24.06 24.33
CA LYS A 103 37.21 -25.27 24.81
C LYS A 103 36.07 -25.64 23.86
N SER A 104 35.75 -26.93 23.75
CA SER A 104 34.66 -27.42 22.90
C SER A 104 33.30 -26.80 23.27
N GLU A 105 33.08 -26.53 24.56
CA GLU A 105 31.86 -25.89 25.07
C GLU A 105 31.66 -24.48 24.50
N GLU A 106 32.72 -23.68 24.35
CA GLU A 106 32.63 -22.31 23.83
C GLU A 106 32.25 -22.31 22.34
N LEU A 107 32.82 -23.24 21.57
CA LEU A 107 32.44 -23.45 20.17
C LEU A 107 30.99 -23.90 20.05
N ALA A 108 30.55 -24.84 20.89
CA ALA A 108 29.18 -25.33 20.89
C ALA A 108 28.19 -24.23 21.27
N ALA A 109 28.50 -23.41 22.27
CA ALA A 109 27.66 -22.30 22.68
C ALA A 109 27.49 -21.25 21.57
N LEU A 110 28.58 -20.95 20.83
CA LEU A 110 28.52 -19.99 19.72
C LEU A 110 27.78 -20.55 18.50
N GLN A 111 27.97 -21.84 18.19
CA GLN A 111 27.17 -22.53 17.16
C GLN A 111 25.68 -22.52 17.51
N GLN A 112 25.33 -22.80 18.77
CA GLN A 112 23.94 -22.75 19.21
C GLN A 112 23.34 -21.34 19.10
N LYS A 113 24.14 -20.28 19.33
CA LYS A 113 23.69 -18.89 19.08
C LYS A 113 23.39 -18.65 17.60
N ILE A 114 24.22 -19.16 16.69
CA ILE A 114 24.01 -19.09 15.24
C ILE A 114 22.70 -19.78 14.86
N ASP A 115 22.48 -20.98 15.37
CA ASP A 115 21.29 -21.78 15.04
C ASP A 115 20.01 -21.09 15.54
N ARG A 116 20.00 -20.62 16.79
CA ARG A 116 18.86 -19.88 17.37
C ARG A 116 18.57 -18.58 16.63
N LEU A 117 19.61 -17.84 16.24
CA LEU A 117 19.45 -16.60 15.46
C LEU A 117 18.83 -16.91 14.10
N THR A 118 19.28 -17.99 13.45
CA THR A 118 18.77 -18.45 12.16
C THR A 118 17.28 -18.74 12.25
N GLU A 119 16.89 -19.58 13.21
CA GLU A 119 15.49 -19.96 13.46
C GLU A 119 14.60 -18.74 13.74
N LEU A 120 15.06 -17.82 14.61
CA LEU A 120 14.32 -16.61 14.97
C LEU A 120 14.03 -15.70 13.77
N TYR A 121 15.00 -15.51 12.86
CA TYR A 121 14.75 -14.71 11.66
C TYR A 121 13.91 -15.47 10.62
N ASP A 122 14.09 -16.79 10.50
CA ASP A 122 13.27 -17.60 9.59
C ASP A 122 11.80 -17.61 9.99
N GLU A 123 11.50 -17.66 11.29
CA GLU A 123 10.14 -17.52 11.81
C GLU A 123 9.53 -16.15 11.45
N LYS A 124 10.26 -15.06 11.70
CA LYS A 124 9.81 -13.69 11.38
C LYS A 124 9.58 -13.50 9.87
N ILE A 125 10.52 -13.95 9.05
CA ILE A 125 10.42 -13.88 7.58
C ILE A 125 9.24 -14.72 7.09
N SER A 126 9.02 -15.91 7.66
CA SER A 126 7.89 -16.77 7.33
C SER A 126 6.56 -16.10 7.66
N ALA A 127 6.45 -15.47 8.83
CA ALA A 127 5.25 -14.72 9.21
C ALA A 127 4.94 -13.58 8.22
N GLU A 128 5.95 -12.78 7.85
CA GLU A 128 5.75 -11.70 6.87
C GLU A 128 5.45 -12.23 5.46
N ARG A 129 6.03 -13.37 5.06
CA ARG A 129 5.67 -14.04 3.81
C ARG A 129 4.20 -14.49 3.82
N GLY A 130 3.71 -15.00 4.96
CA GLY A 130 2.30 -15.31 5.16
C GLY A 130 1.41 -14.08 4.99
N ASN A 131 1.78 -12.96 5.62
CA ASN A 131 1.08 -11.67 5.47
C ASN A 131 1.05 -11.21 4.00
N LEU A 132 2.18 -11.31 3.30
CA LEU A 132 2.29 -10.94 1.90
C LEU A 132 1.39 -11.81 1.00
N MET A 133 1.33 -13.11 1.26
CA MET A 133 0.43 -14.03 0.54
C MET A 133 -1.04 -13.65 0.75
N ALA A 134 -1.44 -13.32 1.98
CA ALA A 134 -2.80 -12.87 2.28
C ALA A 134 -3.14 -11.57 1.54
N LEU A 135 -2.23 -10.59 1.51
CA LEU A 135 -2.43 -9.34 0.77
C LEU A 135 -2.51 -9.56 -0.74
N LYS A 136 -1.66 -10.43 -1.31
CA LYS A 136 -1.72 -10.79 -2.74
C LYS A 136 -3.03 -11.49 -3.09
N SER A 137 -3.50 -12.40 -2.24
CA SER A 137 -4.81 -13.05 -2.40
C SER A 137 -5.94 -12.03 -2.39
N LYS A 138 -5.89 -11.04 -1.47
CA LYS A 138 -6.87 -9.95 -1.39
C LYS A 138 -6.89 -9.09 -2.66
N VAL A 139 -5.75 -8.79 -3.26
CA VAL A 139 -5.68 -8.08 -4.56
C VAL A 139 -6.39 -8.89 -5.64
N VAL A 140 -6.09 -10.18 -5.75
CA VAL A 140 -6.71 -11.07 -6.75
C VAL A 140 -8.22 -11.16 -6.55
N SER A 141 -8.70 -11.27 -5.30
CA SER A 141 -10.14 -11.31 -5.02
C SER A 141 -10.83 -10.00 -5.40
N LEU A 142 -10.22 -8.86 -5.10
CA LEU A 142 -10.73 -7.55 -5.48
C LEU A 142 -10.80 -7.44 -7.01
N GLU A 143 -9.71 -7.75 -7.71
CA GLU A 143 -9.65 -7.70 -9.17
C GLU A 143 -10.71 -8.60 -9.85
N ARG A 144 -10.98 -9.78 -9.29
CA ARG A 144 -12.08 -10.65 -9.77
C ARG A 144 -13.46 -10.07 -9.50
N GLN A 145 -13.72 -9.52 -8.32
CA GLN A 145 -15.01 -8.90 -7.99
C GLN A 145 -15.32 -7.74 -8.93
N TYR A 146 -14.32 -6.91 -9.25
CA TYR A 146 -14.48 -5.83 -10.22
C TYR A 146 -14.79 -6.34 -11.62
N ALA A 147 -14.12 -7.40 -12.07
CA ALA A 147 -14.37 -8.00 -13.39
C ALA A 147 -15.75 -8.65 -13.51
N GLN A 148 -16.40 -9.02 -12.40
CA GLN A 148 -17.75 -9.60 -12.38
C GLN A 148 -18.86 -8.54 -12.28
N ASN A 149 -18.54 -7.34 -11.76
CA ASN A 149 -19.49 -6.26 -11.52
C ASN A 149 -19.50 -5.19 -12.61
N ASN A 150 -18.66 -5.30 -13.64
CA ASN A 150 -18.69 -4.49 -14.88
C ASN A 150 -18.88 -5.40 -16.08
#